data_AF-A0A923BH05-F1
#
_entry.id   AF-A0A923BH05-F1
#
_cell.length_a   1.000
_cell.length_b   1.000
_cell.length_c   1.000
_cell.angle_alpha   90.00
_cell.angle_beta   90.00
_cell.angle_gamma   90.00
#
_symmetry.space_group_name_H-M   'P 1'
#
loop_
_entity.id
_entity.type
_entity.pdbx_description
1 polymer ?
#
loop_
_entity_poly.entity_id
_entity_poly.type
_entity_poly.pdbx_seq_one_letter_code
_entity_poly.pdbx_strand_id
1 'polypeptide(L)'
;MVDDEFCAVEVVEPPAPPRPIDPRELTMLTLLELVLKDRPRLYQALRLPAATPRLLPRLLAISLTGFVLYGVAMSLVFTATGRWPSLMSLPAWLETPRATLLAFAPIESTLGNLGPWVNGEAAALVAAYAFGLIAASAVCLPSLYFYCLLAGVRMTMLEVVVHTLKSKAVAAVALVGILPIYVAVAMGVVIFGAGELVLAGTMWLGLILPFIAGLWGTVALYQGFAPLCDTMPAERAKRRECFLRRLVLSWSACYTAVVPVMIYTIWETLSRG
;
A
#
# COMPACT_ATOMS: atom_id res chain seq x y z
N MET A 1 42.89 -15.84 -47.80
CA MET A 1 42.00 -14.67 -47.72
C MET A 1 40.96 -15.02 -46.69
N VAL A 2 41.15 -14.54 -45.47
CA VAL A 2 40.19 -14.64 -44.38
C VAL A 2 39.66 -13.22 -44.25
N ASP A 3 38.40 -13.04 -44.59
CA ASP A 3 37.73 -11.75 -44.49
C ASP A 3 37.60 -11.40 -43.00
N ASP A 4 38.39 -10.42 -42.55
CA ASP A 4 38.24 -9.76 -41.25
C ASP A 4 36.96 -8.92 -41.30
N GLU A 5 35.83 -9.57 -41.00
CA GLU A 5 34.56 -8.93 -40.74
C GLU A 5 34.65 -8.17 -39.41
N PHE A 6 35.13 -6.92 -39.50
CA PHE A 6 35.13 -5.97 -38.39
C PHE A 6 33.70 -5.79 -37.88
N CYS A 7 33.35 -6.45 -36.79
CA CYS A 7 32.21 -6.09 -35.96
C CYS A 7 32.40 -4.65 -35.50
N ALA A 8 31.75 -3.70 -36.18
CA ALA A 8 31.58 -2.34 -35.70
C ALA A 8 30.83 -2.43 -34.36
N VAL A 9 31.58 -2.39 -33.26
CA VAL A 9 31.03 -2.20 -31.92
C VAL A 9 30.38 -0.83 -31.95
N GLU A 10 29.06 -0.80 -32.10
CA GLU A 10 28.26 0.41 -31.99
C GLU A 10 28.60 1.02 -30.63
N VAL A 11 29.32 2.15 -30.66
CA VAL A 11 29.65 2.91 -29.46
C VAL A 11 28.34 3.50 -28.97
N VAL A 12 27.61 2.74 -28.16
CA VAL A 12 26.40 3.19 -27.50
C VAL A 12 26.82 4.33 -26.58
N GLU A 13 26.53 5.56 -27.03
CA GLU A 13 26.79 6.76 -26.24
C GLU A 13 26.12 6.59 -24.87
N PRO A 14 26.88 6.75 -23.77
CA PRO A 14 26.33 6.50 -22.44
C PRO A 14 25.09 7.37 -22.24
N PRO A 15 23.98 6.80 -21.72
CA PRO A 15 22.73 7.53 -21.59
C PRO A 15 22.97 8.83 -20.83
N ALA A 16 22.54 9.95 -21.40
CA ALA A 16 22.69 11.26 -20.80
C ALA A 16 22.16 11.23 -19.34
N PRO A 17 22.86 11.86 -18.38
CA PRO A 17 22.43 11.86 -16.99
C PRO A 17 21.00 12.40 -16.89
N PRO A 18 20.13 11.78 -16.07
CA PRO A 18 18.73 12.19 -15.99
C PRO A 18 18.64 13.66 -15.57
N ARG A 19 17.85 14.44 -16.31
CA ARG A 19 17.65 15.87 -16.03
C ARG A 19 17.17 16.05 -14.58
N PRO A 20 17.82 16.92 -13.78
CA PRO A 20 17.40 17.19 -12.42
C PRO A 20 15.96 17.73 -12.43
N ILE A 21 15.15 17.26 -11.49
CA ILE A 21 13.73 17.61 -11.42
C ILE A 21 13.60 18.95 -10.72
N ASP A 22 12.97 19.92 -11.37
CA ASP A 22 12.60 21.17 -10.70
C ASP A 22 11.47 20.87 -9.70
N PRO A 23 11.60 21.25 -8.41
CA PRO A 23 10.53 21.11 -7.43
C PRO A 23 9.18 21.74 -7.83
N ARG A 24 9.18 22.68 -8.78
CA ARG A 24 7.98 23.30 -9.35
C ARG A 24 7.23 22.39 -10.32
N GLU A 25 7.93 21.47 -10.98
CA GLU A 25 7.36 20.53 -11.97
C GLU A 25 6.70 19.30 -11.32
N LEU A 26 6.85 19.13 -9.99
CA LEU A 26 6.36 17.97 -9.23
C LEU A 26 4.83 17.94 -9.02
N THR A 27 4.02 18.10 -10.08
CA THR A 27 2.56 18.01 -9.96
C THR A 27 2.09 16.61 -9.50
N MET A 28 0.85 16.46 -9.03
CA MET A 28 0.31 15.15 -8.63
C MET A 28 0.35 14.13 -9.78
N LEU A 29 0.08 14.56 -11.02
CA LEU A 29 0.17 13.73 -12.22
C LEU A 29 1.62 13.34 -12.52
N THR A 30 2.56 14.28 -12.41
CA THR A 30 4.00 13.97 -12.56
C THR A 30 4.45 12.94 -11.52
N LEU A 31 3.98 13.06 -10.26
CA LEU A 31 4.30 12.09 -9.22
C LEU A 31 3.71 10.71 -9.50
N LEU A 32 2.46 10.66 -9.97
CA LEU A 32 1.84 9.40 -10.39
C LEU A 32 2.61 8.75 -11.53
N GLU A 33 3.01 9.55 -12.53
CA GLU A 33 3.84 9.10 -13.64
C GLU A 33 5.20 8.59 -13.16
N LEU A 34 5.87 9.30 -12.25
CA LEU A 34 7.15 8.86 -11.67
C LEU A 34 7.00 7.57 -10.86
N VAL A 35 5.90 7.40 -10.11
CA VAL A 35 5.61 6.16 -9.38
C VAL A 35 5.43 4.98 -10.33
N LEU A 36 4.78 5.19 -11.47
CA LEU A 36 4.48 4.17 -12.48
C LEU A 36 5.67 3.86 -13.40
N LYS A 37 6.29 4.89 -13.98
CA LYS A 37 7.25 4.77 -15.08
C LYS A 37 8.71 4.93 -14.65
N ASP A 38 9.02 5.84 -13.73
CA ASP A 38 10.41 6.22 -13.43
C ASP A 38 10.67 6.40 -11.92
N ARG A 39 10.72 5.25 -11.24
CA ARG A 39 11.02 5.18 -9.80
C ARG A 39 12.41 5.75 -9.45
N PRO A 40 13.49 5.51 -10.22
CA PRO A 40 14.79 6.14 -9.97
C PRO A 40 14.73 7.66 -9.86
N ARG A 41 14.00 8.32 -10.76
CA ARG A 41 13.81 9.78 -10.71
C ARG A 41 13.00 10.23 -9.50
N LEU A 42 12.00 9.45 -9.07
CA LEU A 42 11.29 9.70 -7.81
C LEU A 42 12.25 9.64 -6.61
N TYR A 43 13.18 8.69 -6.56
CA TYR A 43 14.19 8.61 -5.50
C TYR A 43 15.08 9.86 -5.46
N GLN A 44 15.49 10.36 -6.61
CA GLN A 44 16.28 11.58 -6.69
C GLN A 44 15.51 12.79 -6.16
N ALA A 45 14.21 12.92 -6.51
CA ALA A 45 13.36 13.98 -6.00
C ALA A 45 13.21 13.94 -4.47
N LEU A 46 13.08 12.74 -3.88
CA LEU A 46 12.91 12.56 -2.43
C LEU A 46 14.19 12.86 -1.63
N ARG A 47 15.36 12.82 -2.27
CA ARG A 47 16.63 13.20 -1.64
C ARG A 47 16.80 14.70 -1.47
N LEU A 48 15.99 15.53 -2.13
CA LEU A 48 16.07 16.99 -2.04
C LEU A 48 15.28 17.47 -0.81
N PRO A 49 15.94 17.97 0.25
CA PRO A 49 15.24 18.39 1.47
C PRO A 49 14.20 19.49 1.22
N ALA A 50 14.52 20.40 0.27
CA ALA A 50 13.65 21.49 -0.15
C ALA A 50 12.34 21.02 -0.83
N ALA A 51 12.30 19.82 -1.42
CA ALA A 51 11.12 19.28 -2.08
C ALA A 51 10.18 18.56 -1.09
N THR A 52 10.71 18.07 0.03
CA THR A 52 9.98 17.26 1.01
C THR A 52 8.64 17.82 1.49
N PRO A 53 8.53 19.10 1.94
CA PRO A 53 7.26 19.63 2.44
C PRO A 53 6.16 19.67 1.36
N ARG A 54 6.52 19.68 0.08
CA ARG A 54 5.57 19.62 -1.04
C ARG A 54 5.24 18.19 -1.44
N LEU A 55 6.21 17.27 -1.34
CA LEU A 55 6.05 15.86 -1.69
C LEU A 55 5.15 15.12 -0.71
N LEU A 56 5.30 15.39 0.58
CA LEU A 56 4.57 14.70 1.65
C LEU A 56 3.04 14.74 1.49
N PRO A 57 2.38 15.92 1.38
CA PRO A 57 0.93 15.97 1.22
C PRO A 57 0.46 15.35 -0.11
N ARG A 58 1.28 15.42 -1.17
CA ARG A 58 0.93 14.84 -2.49
C ARG A 58 1.00 13.31 -2.47
N LEU A 59 2.04 12.73 -1.87
CA LEU A 59 2.14 11.28 -1.70
C LEU A 59 1.03 10.74 -0.79
N LEU A 60 0.72 11.48 0.27
CA LEU A 60 -0.41 11.16 1.14
C LEU A 60 -1.73 11.20 0.35
N ALA A 61 -1.98 12.25 -0.42
CA ALA A 61 -3.18 12.38 -1.25
C ALA A 61 -3.29 11.22 -2.26
N ILE A 62 -2.22 10.89 -3.00
CA ILE A 62 -2.20 9.75 -3.93
C ILE A 62 -2.56 8.45 -3.20
N SER A 63 -1.97 8.21 -2.03
CA SER A 63 -2.25 7.00 -1.26
C SER A 63 -3.71 6.95 -0.78
N LEU A 64 -4.21 8.04 -0.20
CA LEU A 64 -5.59 8.15 0.28
C LEU A 64 -6.59 7.97 -0.84
N THR A 65 -6.40 8.66 -1.97
CA THR A 65 -7.28 8.51 -3.14
C THR A 65 -7.30 7.06 -3.63
N GLY A 66 -6.16 6.38 -3.72
CA GLY A 66 -6.13 4.98 -4.14
C GLY A 66 -6.86 4.04 -3.17
N PHE A 67 -6.68 4.20 -1.86
CA PHE A 67 -7.40 3.37 -0.87
C PHE A 67 -8.88 3.71 -0.75
N VAL A 68 -9.28 4.97 -0.97
CA VAL A 68 -10.69 5.36 -1.05
C VAL A 68 -11.35 4.74 -2.27
N LEU A 69 -10.73 4.86 -3.45
CA LEU A 69 -11.23 4.23 -4.69
C LEU A 69 -11.38 2.71 -4.50
N TYR A 70 -10.40 2.10 -3.85
CA TYR A 70 -10.44 0.69 -3.50
C TYR A 70 -11.63 0.35 -2.58
N GLY A 71 -11.79 1.08 -1.48
CA GLY A 71 -12.89 0.88 -0.53
C GLY A 71 -14.26 1.04 -1.20
N VAL A 72 -14.42 2.05 -2.06
CA VAL A 72 -15.66 2.26 -2.83
C VAL A 72 -15.94 1.08 -3.76
N ALA A 73 -14.94 0.62 -4.50
CA ALA A 73 -15.10 -0.52 -5.40
C ALA A 73 -15.43 -1.81 -4.63
N MET A 74 -14.81 -2.03 -3.47
CA MET A 74 -15.15 -3.16 -2.59
C MET A 74 -16.58 -3.08 -2.06
N SER A 75 -17.02 -1.91 -1.60
CA SER A 75 -18.41 -1.69 -1.17
C SER A 75 -19.39 -1.98 -2.30
N LEU A 76 -19.09 -1.53 -3.53
CA LEU A 76 -19.91 -1.82 -4.71
C LEU A 76 -19.95 -3.32 -5.04
N VAL A 77 -18.82 -4.03 -4.93
CA VAL A 77 -18.78 -5.49 -5.12
C VAL A 77 -19.65 -6.18 -4.07
N PHE A 78 -19.54 -5.85 -2.79
CA PHE A 78 -20.38 -6.43 -1.74
C PHE A 78 -21.87 -6.17 -1.99
N THR A 79 -22.22 -4.92 -2.30
CA THR A 79 -23.59 -4.55 -2.71
C THR A 79 -24.08 -5.37 -3.91
N ALA A 80 -23.25 -5.57 -4.94
CA ALA A 80 -23.62 -6.36 -6.12
C ALA A 80 -23.79 -7.85 -5.81
N THR A 81 -23.01 -8.39 -4.86
CA THR A 81 -23.15 -9.79 -4.41
C THR A 81 -24.36 -10.04 -3.52
N GLY A 82 -25.05 -8.97 -3.06
CA GLY A 82 -26.14 -9.08 -2.10
C GLY A 82 -25.71 -9.56 -0.71
N ARG A 83 -24.39 -9.58 -0.44
CA ARG A 83 -23.81 -9.98 0.85
C ARG A 83 -22.94 -8.87 1.41
N TRP A 84 -23.05 -8.67 2.71
CA TRP A 84 -22.26 -7.71 3.45
C TRP A 84 -21.44 -8.40 4.54
N PRO A 85 -20.19 -7.99 4.76
CA PRO A 85 -19.39 -8.44 5.89
C PRO A 85 -20.00 -7.99 7.22
N SER A 86 -20.40 -8.95 8.04
CA SER A 86 -20.79 -8.78 9.44
C SER A 86 -19.57 -8.95 10.33
N LEU A 87 -19.34 -7.97 11.21
CA LEU A 87 -18.20 -7.93 12.13
C LEU A 87 -18.65 -8.36 13.54
N MET A 88 -17.93 -9.31 14.13
CA MET A 88 -18.10 -9.66 15.53
C MET A 88 -17.35 -8.68 16.43
N SER A 89 -17.83 -8.39 17.64
CA SER A 89 -17.01 -7.57 18.55
C SER A 89 -15.76 -8.31 18.99
N LEU A 90 -14.62 -7.62 19.08
CA LEU A 90 -13.38 -8.24 19.60
C LEU A 90 -13.59 -8.85 21.00
N PRO A 91 -14.28 -8.19 21.96
CA PRO A 91 -14.60 -8.81 23.25
C PRO A 91 -15.45 -10.08 23.12
N ALA A 92 -16.52 -10.08 22.31
CA ALA A 92 -17.37 -11.26 22.15
C ALA A 92 -16.66 -12.42 21.44
N TRP A 93 -15.75 -12.10 20.51
CA TRP A 93 -14.92 -13.09 19.85
C TRP A 93 -13.95 -13.77 20.83
N LEU A 94 -13.34 -13.02 21.75
CA LEU A 94 -12.47 -13.57 22.79
C LEU A 94 -13.22 -14.51 23.75
N GLU A 95 -14.50 -14.24 24.01
CA GLU A 95 -15.38 -15.10 24.80
C GLU A 95 -15.83 -16.36 24.04
N THR A 96 -15.73 -16.36 22.70
CA THR A 96 -16.24 -17.44 21.83
C THR A 96 -15.16 -17.94 20.85
N PRO A 97 -14.24 -18.82 21.27
CA PRO A 97 -13.02 -19.17 20.52
C PRO A 97 -13.21 -19.81 19.13
N ARG A 98 -14.45 -20.22 18.80
CA ARG A 98 -14.81 -20.85 17.51
C ARG A 98 -15.59 -19.91 16.58
N ALA A 99 -15.92 -18.71 17.05
CA ALA A 99 -16.62 -17.76 16.23
C ALA A 99 -15.68 -17.14 15.19
N THR A 100 -16.20 -16.86 14.00
CA THR A 100 -15.48 -16.13 12.95
C THR A 100 -15.58 -14.64 13.22
N LEU A 101 -14.44 -13.92 13.23
CA LEU A 101 -14.42 -12.46 13.38
C LEU A 101 -15.20 -11.74 12.28
N LEU A 102 -15.14 -12.28 11.06
CA LEU A 102 -15.80 -11.74 9.89
C LEU A 102 -16.58 -12.85 9.19
N ALA A 103 -17.86 -12.63 8.98
CA ALA A 103 -18.75 -13.51 8.23
C ALA A 103 -19.49 -12.70 7.16
N PHE A 104 -19.81 -13.31 6.02
CA PHE A 104 -20.60 -12.64 4.98
C PHE A 104 -22.08 -13.01 5.14
N ALA A 105 -22.90 -12.04 5.54
CA ALA A 105 -24.33 -12.21 5.73
C ALA A 105 -25.11 -11.61 4.54
N PRO A 106 -26.31 -12.11 4.21
CA PRO A 106 -27.18 -11.45 3.24
C PRO A 106 -27.55 -10.04 3.73
N ILE A 107 -27.76 -9.12 2.79
CA ILE A 107 -28.16 -7.75 3.11
C ILE A 107 -29.64 -7.75 3.53
N GLU A 108 -29.90 -7.67 4.83
CA GLU A 108 -31.24 -7.56 5.39
C GLU A 108 -31.60 -6.08 5.60
N SER A 109 -32.05 -5.40 4.54
CA SER A 109 -32.50 -4.01 4.63
C SER A 109 -33.83 -3.79 3.89
N THR A 110 -34.67 -2.92 4.44
CA THR A 110 -35.94 -2.50 3.80
C THR A 110 -35.71 -1.73 2.50
N LEU A 111 -34.51 -1.16 2.31
CA LEU A 111 -34.09 -0.44 1.11
C LEU A 111 -33.33 -1.35 0.12
N GLY A 112 -33.35 -2.66 0.33
CA GLY A 112 -32.67 -3.65 -0.51
C GLY A 112 -31.14 -3.55 -0.43
N ASN A 113 -30.46 -3.71 -1.56
CA ASN A 113 -28.99 -3.72 -1.64
C ASN A 113 -28.35 -2.35 -1.30
N LEU A 114 -29.13 -1.28 -1.24
CA LEU A 114 -28.65 0.06 -0.88
C LEU A 114 -28.55 0.29 0.63
N GLY A 115 -29.07 -0.63 1.46
CA GLY A 115 -29.04 -0.54 2.92
C GLY A 115 -27.67 -0.13 3.50
N PRO A 116 -26.56 -0.82 3.14
CA PRO A 116 -25.23 -0.49 3.67
C PRO A 116 -24.73 0.91 3.30
N TRP A 117 -25.21 1.50 2.21
CA TRP A 117 -24.85 2.87 1.81
C TRP A 117 -25.58 3.91 2.65
N VAL A 118 -26.86 3.66 2.93
CA VAL A 118 -27.71 4.58 3.70
C VAL A 118 -27.39 4.49 5.20
N ASN A 119 -27.10 3.29 5.70
CA ASN A 119 -26.74 3.05 7.09
C ASN A 119 -25.30 3.47 7.43
N GLY A 120 -24.51 3.91 6.45
CA GLY A 120 -23.13 4.35 6.65
C GLY A 120 -22.09 3.22 6.73
N GLU A 121 -22.48 1.95 6.68
CA GLU A 121 -21.56 0.80 6.72
C GLU A 121 -20.57 0.82 5.55
N ALA A 122 -21.01 1.22 4.35
CA ALA A 122 -20.15 1.37 3.19
C ALA A 122 -19.12 2.49 3.38
N ALA A 123 -19.54 3.60 4.01
CA ALA A 123 -18.64 4.70 4.35
C ALA A 123 -17.63 4.28 5.43
N ALA A 124 -18.07 3.50 6.42
CA ALA A 124 -17.22 2.93 7.46
C ALA A 124 -16.13 2.03 6.86
N LEU A 125 -16.48 1.17 5.88
CA LEU A 125 -15.51 0.33 5.16
C LEU A 125 -14.49 1.16 4.38
N VAL A 126 -14.96 2.17 3.62
CA VAL A 126 -14.09 3.07 2.84
C VAL A 126 -13.14 3.83 3.77
N ALA A 127 -13.65 4.37 4.87
CA ALA A 127 -12.87 5.05 5.88
C ALA A 127 -11.86 4.10 6.56
N ALA A 128 -12.25 2.87 6.87
CA ALA A 128 -11.38 1.88 7.47
C ALA A 128 -10.16 1.57 6.59
N TYR A 129 -10.34 1.38 5.28
CA TYR A 129 -9.20 1.19 4.37
C TYR A 129 -8.35 2.46 4.20
N ALA A 130 -8.97 3.64 4.12
CA ALA A 130 -8.25 4.90 3.97
C ALA A 130 -7.41 5.24 5.21
N PHE A 131 -8.00 5.13 6.40
CA PHE A 131 -7.37 5.55 7.67
C PHE A 131 -6.63 4.42 8.37
N GLY A 132 -6.99 3.16 8.19
CA GLY A 132 -6.34 2.01 8.86
C GLY A 132 -4.84 1.93 8.56
N LEU A 133 -4.45 2.19 7.32
CA LEU A 133 -3.04 2.26 6.93
C LEU A 133 -2.30 3.45 7.56
N ILE A 134 -2.97 4.60 7.68
CA ILE A 134 -2.41 5.80 8.34
C ILE A 134 -2.22 5.54 9.82
N ALA A 135 -3.25 5.02 10.50
CA ALA A 135 -3.20 4.64 11.90
C ALA A 135 -2.11 3.60 12.17
N ALA A 136 -2.02 2.55 11.36
CA ALA A 136 -0.96 1.56 11.46
C ALA A 136 0.44 2.19 11.32
N SER A 137 0.61 3.18 10.44
CA SER A 137 1.90 3.89 10.34
C SER A 137 2.19 4.78 11.53
N ALA A 138 1.19 5.43 12.12
CA ALA A 138 1.40 6.21 13.34
C ALA A 138 1.95 5.35 14.48
N VAL A 139 1.51 4.09 14.57
CA VAL A 139 2.00 3.12 15.56
C VAL A 139 3.37 2.53 15.18
N CYS A 140 3.58 2.20 13.90
CA CYS A 140 4.78 1.47 13.46
C CYS A 140 5.97 2.36 13.09
N LEU A 141 5.78 3.64 12.76
CA LEU A 141 6.88 4.51 12.34
C LEU A 141 7.86 4.88 13.47
N PRO A 142 7.41 5.16 14.71
CA PRO A 142 8.33 5.46 15.81
C PRO A 142 9.32 4.32 16.07
N SER A 143 8.88 3.07 15.98
CA SER A 143 9.76 1.91 16.18
C SER A 143 10.79 1.77 15.05
N LEU A 144 10.38 1.97 13.78
CA LEU A 144 11.31 2.00 12.65
C LEU A 144 12.37 3.08 12.83
N TYR A 145 11.96 4.29 13.19
CA TYR A 145 12.86 5.41 13.43
C TYR A 145 13.88 5.09 14.52
N PHE A 146 13.42 4.56 15.67
CA PHE A 146 14.29 4.16 16.77
C PHE A 146 15.31 3.09 16.36
N TYR A 147 14.88 2.04 15.63
CA TYR A 147 15.79 1.00 15.16
C TYR A 147 16.76 1.50 14.09
N CYS A 148 16.36 2.44 13.23
CA CYS A 148 17.27 3.09 12.28
C CYS A 148 18.36 3.92 13.00
N LEU A 149 18.01 4.62 14.08
CA LEU A 149 18.98 5.33 14.91
C LEU A 149 19.97 4.37 15.59
N LEU A 150 19.49 3.24 16.13
CA LEU A 150 20.35 2.19 16.68
C LEU A 150 21.26 1.57 15.61
N ALA A 151 20.74 1.45 14.38
CA ALA A 151 21.53 1.05 13.21
C ALA A 151 22.57 2.10 12.79
N GLY A 152 22.61 3.27 13.42
CA GLY A 152 23.54 4.35 13.11
C GLY A 152 23.23 5.07 11.80
N VAL A 153 22.02 4.91 11.26
CA VAL A 153 21.55 5.66 10.10
C VAL A 153 21.21 7.07 10.56
N ARG A 154 21.85 8.08 9.93
CA ARG A 154 21.50 9.49 10.16
C ARG A 154 20.27 9.82 9.33
N MET A 155 19.09 9.56 9.88
CA MET A 155 17.81 9.90 9.26
C MET A 155 17.00 10.80 10.19
N THR A 156 16.32 11.77 9.60
CA THR A 156 15.29 12.54 10.28
C THR A 156 13.96 11.77 10.27
N MET A 157 13.08 12.05 11.24
CA MET A 157 11.74 11.44 11.27
C MET A 157 10.94 11.76 9.99
N LEU A 158 11.17 12.95 9.43
CA LEU A 158 10.52 13.41 8.19
C LEU A 158 10.95 12.58 6.97
N GLU A 159 12.23 12.20 6.85
CA GLU A 159 12.68 11.28 5.79
C GLU A 159 12.04 9.90 5.93
N VAL A 160 11.94 9.37 7.15
CA VAL A 160 11.28 8.07 7.41
C VAL A 160 9.81 8.11 7.00
N VAL A 161 9.10 9.19 7.34
CA VAL A 161 7.70 9.41 6.94
C VAL A 161 7.58 9.47 5.42
N VAL A 162 8.46 10.20 4.74
CA VAL A 162 8.44 10.35 3.28
C VAL A 162 8.68 9.03 2.56
N HIS A 163 9.67 8.24 2.98
CA HIS A 163 9.92 6.92 2.41
C HIS A 163 8.74 5.97 2.62
N THR A 164 8.08 6.07 3.77
CA THR A 164 6.89 5.29 4.10
C THR A 164 5.68 5.72 3.26
N LEU A 165 5.43 7.01 3.11
CA LEU A 165 4.34 7.52 2.28
C LEU A 165 4.55 7.20 0.80
N LYS A 166 5.80 7.27 0.32
CA LYS A 166 6.15 6.80 -1.01
C LYS A 166 5.82 5.31 -1.19
N SER A 167 6.19 4.47 -0.23
CA SER A 167 5.85 3.04 -0.23
C SER A 167 4.34 2.81 -0.32
N LYS A 168 3.55 3.56 0.46
CA LYS A 168 2.09 3.52 0.41
C LYS A 168 1.51 4.02 -0.90
N ALA A 169 2.04 5.10 -1.47
CA ALA A 169 1.60 5.60 -2.77
C ALA A 169 1.85 4.55 -3.87
N VAL A 170 3.00 3.88 -3.86
CA VAL A 170 3.30 2.76 -4.78
C VAL A 170 2.30 1.61 -4.58
N ALA A 171 2.02 1.22 -3.34
CA ALA A 171 1.04 0.16 -3.05
C ALA A 171 -0.37 0.54 -3.50
N ALA A 172 -0.80 1.78 -3.25
CA ALA A 172 -2.11 2.29 -3.67
C ALA A 172 -2.25 2.32 -5.19
N VAL A 173 -1.21 2.75 -5.91
CA VAL A 173 -1.18 2.76 -7.37
C VAL A 173 -1.22 1.35 -7.94
N ALA A 174 -0.46 0.41 -7.37
CA ALA A 174 -0.51 -1.00 -7.75
C ALA A 174 -1.91 -1.60 -7.50
N LEU A 175 -2.52 -1.28 -6.36
CA LEU A 175 -3.86 -1.73 -6.00
C LEU A 175 -4.92 -1.22 -6.98
N VAL A 176 -4.89 0.08 -7.31
CA VAL A 176 -5.78 0.68 -8.32
C VAL A 176 -5.56 0.05 -9.70
N GLY A 177 -4.33 -0.31 -10.06
CA GLY A 177 -4.04 -1.01 -11.31
C GLY A 177 -4.62 -2.42 -11.40
N ILE A 178 -4.63 -3.17 -10.30
CA ILE A 178 -5.18 -4.54 -10.24
C ILE A 178 -6.72 -4.53 -10.08
N LEU A 179 -7.26 -3.45 -9.53
CA LEU A 179 -8.69 -3.33 -9.19
C LEU A 179 -9.66 -3.67 -10.34
N PRO A 180 -9.48 -3.21 -11.60
CA PRO A 180 -10.39 -3.55 -12.69
C PRO A 180 -10.47 -5.06 -12.96
N ILE A 181 -9.34 -5.76 -12.84
CA ILE A 181 -9.28 -7.22 -13.02
C ILE A 181 -10.08 -7.90 -11.91
N TYR A 182 -9.89 -7.47 -10.66
CA TYR A 182 -10.65 -7.99 -9.52
C TYR A 182 -12.15 -7.76 -9.70
N VAL A 183 -12.57 -6.53 -10.04
CA VAL A 183 -13.99 -6.20 -10.24
C VAL A 183 -14.59 -7.03 -11.38
N ALA A 184 -13.88 -7.21 -12.49
CA ALA A 184 -14.34 -8.04 -13.60
C ALA A 184 -14.56 -9.50 -13.17
N VAL A 185 -13.63 -10.07 -12.40
CA VAL A 185 -13.75 -11.43 -11.86
C VAL A 185 -14.94 -11.54 -10.90
N ALA A 186 -15.05 -10.62 -9.94
CA ALA A 186 -16.13 -10.61 -8.96
C ALA A 186 -17.51 -10.47 -9.63
N MET A 187 -17.63 -9.57 -10.59
CA MET A 187 -18.87 -9.41 -11.36
C MET A 187 -19.18 -10.63 -12.21
N GLY A 188 -18.17 -11.27 -12.83
CA GLY A 188 -18.35 -12.53 -13.54
C GLY A 188 -18.92 -13.63 -12.63
N VAL A 189 -18.38 -13.78 -11.43
CA VAL A 189 -18.88 -14.74 -10.42
C VAL A 189 -20.35 -14.49 -10.07
N VAL A 190 -20.76 -13.22 -9.94
CA VAL A 190 -22.16 -12.85 -9.68
C VAL A 190 -23.05 -13.12 -10.90
N ILE A 191 -22.64 -12.69 -12.09
CA ILE A 191 -23.43 -12.79 -13.34
C ILE A 191 -23.66 -14.25 -13.74
N PHE A 192 -22.62 -15.09 -13.63
CA PHE A 192 -22.72 -16.52 -13.97
C PHE A 192 -23.30 -17.38 -12.85
N GLY A 193 -23.65 -16.79 -11.69
CA GLY A 193 -24.24 -17.53 -10.57
C GLY A 193 -23.32 -18.62 -10.03
N ALA A 194 -22.02 -18.33 -9.87
CA ALA A 194 -21.07 -19.29 -9.35
C ALA A 194 -21.42 -19.71 -7.90
N GLY A 195 -21.02 -20.93 -7.51
CA GLY A 195 -21.36 -21.48 -6.20
C GLY A 195 -20.84 -20.64 -5.02
N GLU A 196 -21.44 -20.83 -3.85
CA GLU A 196 -21.17 -20.01 -2.65
C GLU A 196 -19.70 -19.98 -2.24
N LEU A 197 -18.98 -21.09 -2.43
CA LEU A 197 -17.55 -21.17 -2.12
C LEU A 197 -16.73 -20.21 -2.99
N VAL A 198 -17.05 -20.12 -4.28
CA VAL A 198 -16.37 -19.22 -5.23
C VAL A 198 -16.69 -17.77 -4.87
N LEU A 199 -17.97 -17.48 -4.58
CA LEU A 199 -18.39 -16.16 -4.13
C LEU A 199 -17.67 -15.73 -2.85
N ALA A 200 -17.66 -16.56 -1.81
CA ALA A 200 -16.95 -16.30 -0.57
C ALA A 200 -15.45 -16.13 -0.79
N GLY A 201 -14.85 -16.99 -1.64
CA GLY A 201 -13.44 -16.88 -2.02
C GLY A 201 -13.11 -15.55 -2.70
N THR A 202 -13.96 -15.07 -3.62
CA THR A 202 -13.74 -13.78 -4.27
C THR A 202 -13.88 -12.60 -3.30
N MET A 203 -14.85 -12.64 -2.38
CA MET A 203 -15.00 -11.60 -1.35
C MET A 203 -13.79 -11.56 -0.40
N TRP A 204 -13.29 -12.72 0.04
CA TRP A 204 -12.06 -12.81 0.83
C TRP A 204 -10.83 -12.33 0.07
N LEU A 205 -10.72 -12.68 -1.22
CA LEU A 205 -9.64 -12.21 -2.08
C LEU A 205 -9.63 -10.67 -2.14
N GLY A 206 -10.81 -10.04 -2.26
CA GLY A 206 -10.95 -8.60 -2.14
C GLY A 206 -10.44 -8.08 -0.79
N LEU A 207 -10.86 -8.65 0.34
CA LEU A 207 -10.34 -8.19 1.64
C LEU A 207 -8.80 -8.33 1.77
N ILE A 208 -8.20 -9.32 1.10
CA ILE A 208 -6.75 -9.60 1.18
C ILE A 208 -5.93 -8.79 0.16
N LEU A 209 -6.54 -8.31 -0.93
CA LEU A 209 -5.85 -7.66 -2.05
C LEU A 209 -4.95 -6.47 -1.65
N PRO A 210 -5.34 -5.58 -0.72
CA PRO A 210 -4.48 -4.47 -0.28
C PRO A 210 -3.17 -4.94 0.36
N PHE A 211 -3.16 -6.11 1.01
CA PHE A 211 -1.95 -6.68 1.60
C PHE A 211 -1.02 -7.26 0.54
N ILE A 212 -1.60 -7.88 -0.50
CA ILE A 212 -0.86 -8.34 -1.68
C ILE A 212 -0.22 -7.13 -2.38
N ALA A 213 -0.98 -6.07 -2.65
CA ALA A 213 -0.47 -4.82 -3.20
C ALA A 213 0.60 -4.17 -2.29
N GLY A 214 0.45 -4.31 -0.97
CA GLY A 214 1.41 -3.86 0.03
C GLY A 214 2.81 -4.50 -0.08
N LEU A 215 2.92 -5.69 -0.69
CA LEU A 215 4.23 -6.31 -0.95
C LEU A 215 5.07 -5.47 -1.92
N TRP A 216 4.47 -4.89 -2.96
CA TRP A 216 5.17 -3.92 -3.83
C TRP A 216 5.60 -2.67 -3.07
N GLY A 217 4.77 -2.21 -2.13
CA GLY A 217 5.11 -1.14 -1.19
C GLY A 217 6.37 -1.49 -0.38
N THR A 218 6.46 -2.70 0.17
CA THR A 218 7.64 -3.17 0.92
C THR A 218 8.90 -3.19 0.06
N VAL A 219 8.80 -3.67 -1.19
CA VAL A 219 9.94 -3.62 -2.14
C VAL A 219 10.37 -2.18 -2.40
N ALA A 220 9.42 -1.26 -2.59
CA ALA A 220 9.73 0.16 -2.77
C ALA A 220 10.33 0.77 -1.50
N LEU A 221 9.91 0.36 -0.31
CA LEU A 221 10.51 0.80 0.95
C LEU A 221 11.97 0.34 1.02
N TYR A 222 12.23 -0.95 0.79
CA TYR A 222 13.56 -1.55 0.76
C TYR A 222 14.51 -0.81 -0.19
N GLN A 223 14.08 -0.56 -1.43
CA GLN A 223 14.86 0.19 -2.42
C GLN A 223 15.14 1.64 -1.99
N GLY A 224 14.31 2.23 -1.12
CA GLY A 224 14.58 3.55 -0.55
C GLY A 224 15.58 3.56 0.59
N PHE A 225 15.64 2.47 1.35
CA PHE A 225 16.56 2.32 2.47
C PHE A 225 17.95 1.85 2.03
N ALA A 226 18.07 1.07 0.95
CA ALA A 226 19.36 0.56 0.49
C ALA A 226 20.42 1.64 0.23
N PRO A 227 20.12 2.79 -0.43
CA PRO A 227 21.10 3.83 -0.65
C PRO A 227 21.48 4.63 0.60
N LEU A 228 20.74 4.49 1.71
CA LEU A 228 21.11 5.13 2.97
C LEU A 228 22.31 4.43 3.60
N CYS A 229 22.59 3.19 3.24
CA CYS A 229 23.83 2.51 3.61
C CYS A 229 25.07 3.27 3.11
N ASP A 230 24.97 4.01 2.00
CA ASP A 230 26.08 4.80 1.43
C ASP A 230 26.48 5.97 2.34
N THR A 231 25.59 6.39 3.24
CA THR A 231 25.89 7.44 4.25
C THR A 231 26.64 6.91 5.46
N MET A 232 26.81 5.59 5.58
CA MET A 232 27.53 4.97 6.68
C MET A 232 29.04 4.97 6.42
N PRO A 233 29.89 5.06 7.46
CA PRO A 233 31.33 4.82 7.32
C PRO A 233 31.59 3.45 6.69
N ALA A 234 32.57 3.36 5.77
CA ALA A 234 32.84 2.16 4.97
C ALA A 234 33.05 0.88 5.80
N GLU A 235 33.66 0.99 6.97
CA GLU A 235 33.86 -0.12 7.92
C GLU A 235 32.55 -0.69 8.47
N ARG A 236 31.51 0.14 8.62
CA ARG A 236 30.20 -0.25 9.15
C ARG A 236 29.22 -0.65 8.06
N ALA A 237 29.34 -0.07 6.86
CA ALA A 237 28.44 -0.34 5.74
C ALA A 237 28.34 -1.85 5.42
N LYS A 238 29.48 -2.54 5.27
CA LYS A 238 29.51 -3.99 4.97
C LYS A 238 28.86 -4.88 6.04
N ARG A 239 28.96 -4.52 7.33
CA ARG A 239 28.33 -5.29 8.43
C ARG A 239 26.86 -4.94 8.63
N ARG A 240 26.46 -3.68 8.35
CA ARG A 240 25.12 -3.16 8.70
C ARG A 240 24.13 -3.22 7.55
N GLU A 241 24.55 -3.45 6.31
CA GLU A 241 23.63 -3.68 5.18
C GLU A 241 22.70 -4.88 5.45
N CYS A 242 23.26 -6.00 5.94
CA CYS A 242 22.48 -7.18 6.30
C CYS A 242 21.51 -6.89 7.46
N PHE A 243 21.92 -6.07 8.44
CA PHE A 243 21.07 -5.65 9.55
C PHE A 243 19.91 -4.78 9.07
N LEU A 244 20.17 -3.78 8.24
CA LEU A 244 19.15 -2.89 7.70
C LEU A 244 18.12 -3.65 6.85
N ARG A 245 18.59 -4.61 6.04
CA ARG A 245 17.71 -5.50 5.26
C ARG A 245 16.79 -6.32 6.17
N ARG A 246 17.34 -6.93 7.22
CA ARG A 246 16.54 -7.69 8.20
C ARG A 246 15.57 -6.79 8.97
N LEU A 247 15.98 -5.56 9.28
CA LEU A 247 15.14 -4.58 9.95
C LEU A 247 13.95 -4.16 9.11
N VAL A 248 14.14 -3.84 7.82
CA VAL A 248 13.04 -3.49 6.93
C VAL A 248 12.07 -4.66 6.77
N LEU A 249 12.59 -5.90 6.64
CA LEU A 249 11.76 -7.09 6.54
C LEU A 249 10.97 -7.37 7.82
N SER A 250 11.59 -7.29 8.99
CA SER A 250 10.90 -7.49 10.28
C SER A 250 9.87 -6.42 10.54
N TRP A 251 10.19 -5.16 10.19
CA TRP A 251 9.25 -4.06 10.27
C TRP A 251 8.07 -4.25 9.32
N SER A 252 8.31 -4.64 8.07
CA SER A 252 7.24 -4.95 7.11
C SER A 252 6.36 -6.09 7.60
N ALA A 253 6.92 -7.15 8.18
CA ALA A 253 6.14 -8.24 8.77
C ALA A 253 5.25 -7.76 9.93
N CYS A 254 5.80 -6.94 10.82
CA CYS A 254 5.03 -6.31 11.91
C CYS A 254 3.93 -5.40 11.35
N TYR A 255 4.24 -4.57 10.37
CA TYR A 255 3.28 -3.69 9.71
C TYR A 255 2.15 -4.48 9.05
N THR A 256 2.46 -5.56 8.33
CA THR A 256 1.46 -6.46 7.71
C THR A 256 0.55 -7.13 8.75
N ALA A 257 1.03 -7.38 9.98
CA ALA A 257 0.21 -7.92 11.05
C ALA A 257 -0.66 -6.84 11.73
N VAL A 258 -0.16 -5.61 11.86
CA VAL A 258 -0.87 -4.51 12.54
C VAL A 258 -1.95 -3.88 11.64
N VAL A 259 -1.72 -3.78 10.34
CA VAL A 259 -2.67 -3.12 9.41
C VAL A 259 -4.06 -3.78 9.41
N PRO A 260 -4.23 -5.12 9.31
CA PRO A 260 -5.55 -5.75 9.35
C PRO A 260 -6.29 -5.45 10.65
N VAL A 261 -5.57 -5.47 11.79
CA VAL A 261 -6.13 -5.15 13.10
C VAL A 261 -6.61 -3.70 13.13
N MET A 262 -5.80 -2.75 12.64
CA MET A 262 -6.18 -1.34 12.59
C MET A 262 -7.38 -1.06 11.67
N ILE A 263 -7.42 -1.71 10.50
CA ILE A 263 -8.57 -1.61 9.58
C ILE A 263 -9.81 -2.18 10.27
N TYR A 264 -9.71 -3.36 10.89
CA TYR A 264 -10.82 -4.00 11.60
C TYR A 264 -11.35 -3.11 12.73
N THR A 265 -10.47 -2.60 13.60
CA THR A 265 -10.86 -1.77 14.74
C THR A 265 -11.54 -0.48 14.29
N ILE A 266 -11.02 0.20 13.27
CA ILE A 266 -11.67 1.41 12.73
C ILE A 266 -13.02 1.06 12.12
N TRP A 267 -13.10 -0.03 11.36
CA TRP A 267 -14.34 -0.46 10.73
C TRP A 267 -15.42 -0.79 11.78
N GLU A 268 -15.09 -1.61 12.77
CA GLU A 268 -16.00 -1.97 13.86
C GLU A 268 -16.48 -0.71 14.59
N THR A 269 -15.58 0.21 14.93
CA THR A 269 -15.90 1.44 15.65
C THR A 269 -16.85 2.32 14.84
N LEU A 270 -16.58 2.52 13.54
CA LEU A 270 -17.40 3.35 12.66
C LEU A 270 -18.74 2.70 12.30
N SER A 271 -18.81 1.37 12.27
CA SER A 271 -20.07 0.66 11.98
C SER A 271 -21.08 0.70 13.12
N ARG A 272 -20.64 1.10 14.33
CA ARG A 272 -21.45 1.10 15.56
C ARG A 272 -21.82 2.47 16.08
N GLY A 273 -21.16 3.52 15.60
CA GLY A 273 -21.40 4.91 15.99
C GLY A 273 -22.37 5.58 15.05
#